data_AF-A0A9X5H3J9-F1
#
_entry.id   AF-A0A9X5H3J9-F1
#
_cell.length_a   1.000
_cell.length_b   1.000
_cell.length_c   1.000
_cell.angle_alpha   90.00
_cell.angle_beta   90.00
_cell.angle_gamma   90.00
#
_symmetry.space_group_name_H-M   'P 1'
#
loop_
_entity.id
_entity.type
_entity.pdbx_description
1 polymer ?
#
loop_
_entity_poly.entity_id
_entity_poly.type
_entity_poly.pdbx_seq_one_letter_code
_entity_poly.pdbx_strand_id
1 'polypeptide(L)' 'MTLRKIFALGLINDNTEIYIRDPDMHVLTHGNWYQDNVLEYLDNILECFTWQDNEEFFIDLNKEGKNEG' A
#
# COMPACT_ATOMS: atom_id res chain seq x y z
N MET A 1 -7.89 4.33 -6.81
CA MET A 1 -7.13 3.13 -7.30
C MET A 1 -7.02 2.15 -6.13
N THR A 2 -6.87 0.83 -6.33
CA THR A 2 -6.64 -0.12 -5.22
C THR A 2 -5.21 -0.65 -5.26
N LEU A 3 -4.71 -1.19 -4.14
CA LEU A 3 -3.34 -1.74 -4.07
C LEU A 3 -3.17 -2.93 -5.01
N ARG A 4 -4.22 -3.77 -5.12
CA ARG A 4 -4.31 -4.85 -6.11
C ARG A 4 -4.05 -4.36 -7.55
N LYS A 5 -4.61 -3.21 -7.92
CA LYS A 5 -4.38 -2.64 -9.26
C LYS A 5 -2.94 -2.18 -9.44
N ILE A 6 -2.29 -1.64 -8.41
CA ILE A 6 -0.87 -1.27 -8.45
C ILE A 6 0.01 -2.51 -8.62
N PHE A 7 -0.27 -3.59 -7.88
CA PHE A 7 0.47 -4.84 -7.99
C PHE A 7 0.36 -5.44 -9.39
N ALA A 8 -0.82 -5.37 -9.99
CA ALA A 8 -1.04 -5.82 -11.37
C ALA A 8 -0.26 -5.01 -12.43
N LEU A 9 0.25 -3.81 -12.10
CA LEU A 9 1.12 -3.03 -13.00
C LEU A 9 2.57 -3.54 -13.02
N GLY A 10 2.96 -4.44 -12.10
CA GLY A 10 4.32 -4.99 -12.05
C GLY A 10 5.40 -3.98 -11.68
N LEU A 11 5.04 -2.92 -10.96
CA LEU A 11 5.97 -1.85 -10.54
C LEU A 11 6.81 -2.24 -9.30
N ILE A 12 6.37 -3.26 -8.57
CA ILE A 12 6.88 -3.64 -7.25
C ILE A 12 7.55 -5.01 -7.37
N ASN A 13 8.70 -5.19 -6.72
CA ASN A 13 9.46 -6.44 -6.71
C ASN A 13 9.80 -6.88 -5.27
N ASP A 14 10.55 -7.98 -5.13
CA ASP A 14 10.89 -8.57 -3.82
C ASP A 14 11.81 -7.70 -2.96
N ASN A 15 12.49 -6.71 -3.54
CA ASN A 15 13.32 -5.74 -2.80
C ASN A 15 12.53 -4.48 -2.38
N THR A 16 11.30 -4.31 -2.88
CA THR A 16 10.47 -3.15 -2.54
C THR A 16 9.89 -3.31 -1.14
N GLU A 17 10.18 -2.35 -0.27
CA GLU A 17 9.58 -2.25 1.06
C GLU A 17 8.36 -1.32 0.97
N ILE A 18 7.18 -1.86 1.24
CA ILE A 18 5.91 -1.16 1.12
C ILE A 18 5.52 -0.62 2.49
N TYR A 19 5.17 0.66 2.57
CA TYR A 19 4.64 1.29 3.78
C TYR A 19 3.19 1.71 3.53
N ILE A 20 2.26 1.13 4.29
CA ILE A 20 0.83 1.50 4.22
C ILE A 20 0.51 2.43 5.38
N ARG A 21 0.01 3.62 5.05
CA ARG A 21 -0.28 4.68 6.01
C ARG A 21 -1.76 5.05 6.03
N ASP A 22 -2.20 5.49 7.20
CA ASP A 22 -3.49 6.13 7.35
C ASP A 22 -3.50 7.54 6.70
N PRO A 23 -4.67 8.19 6.59
CA PRO A 23 -4.78 9.53 6.03
C PRO A 23 -4.03 10.63 6.79
N ASP A 24 -3.62 10.37 8.03
CA ASP A 24 -2.84 11.28 8.87
C ASP A 24 -1.33 10.94 8.81
N MET A 25 -0.93 10.10 7.84
CA MET A 25 0.43 9.63 7.54
C MET A 25 1.07 8.76 8.64
N HIS A 26 0.28 8.15 9.52
CA HIS A 26 0.79 7.13 10.45
C HIS A 26 0.92 5.79 9.74
N VAL A 27 2.08 5.14 9.90
CA VAL A 27 2.31 3.79 9.37
C VAL A 27 1.42 2.80 10.12
N LEU A 28 0.52 2.15 9.38
CA LEU A 28 -0.34 1.08 9.88
C LEU A 28 0.40 -0.26 9.82
N THR A 29 1.13 -0.48 8.73
CA THR A 29 1.91 -1.70 8.49
C THR A 29 2.98 -1.43 7.43
N HIS A 30 4.01 -2.27 7.39
CA HIS A 30 4.99 -2.26 6.31
C HIS A 30 5.53 -3.66 6.03
N GLY A 31 6.11 -3.85 4.84
CA GLY A 31 6.65 -5.13 4.42
C GLY A 31 6.74 -5.31 2.91
N ASN A 32 7.04 -6.52 2.45
CA ASN A 32 7.05 -6.84 1.02
C ASN A 32 5.66 -7.20 0.49
N TRP A 33 5.51 -7.16 -0.84
CA TRP A 33 4.23 -7.34 -1.54
C TRP A 33 3.53 -8.69 -1.32
N TYR A 34 4.26 -9.71 -0.86
CA TYR A 34 3.75 -11.05 -0.60
C TYR A 34 3.44 -11.32 0.88
N GLN A 35 3.72 -10.38 1.79
CA GLN A 35 3.50 -10.58 3.22
C GLN A 35 2.03 -10.36 3.59
N ASP A 36 1.47 -11.22 4.44
CA ASP A 36 0.04 -11.25 4.77
C ASP A 36 -0.49 -9.90 5.26
N ASN A 37 0.27 -9.21 6.11
CA ASN A 37 -0.07 -7.89 6.65
C ASN A 37 -0.20 -6.81 5.56
N VAL A 38 0.52 -6.93 4.45
CA VAL A 38 0.37 -6.04 3.28
C VAL A 38 -0.83 -6.48 2.44
N LEU A 39 -1.01 -7.79 2.28
CA LEU A 39 -2.10 -8.38 1.48
C LEU A 39 -3.49 -8.06 2.04
N GLU A 40 -3.62 -7.86 3.36
CA GLU A 40 -4.86 -7.43 4.03
C GLU A 40 -5.43 -6.11 3.46
N TYR A 41 -4.60 -5.28 2.80
CA TYR A 41 -4.98 -3.97 2.28
C TYR A 41 -5.18 -3.94 0.76
N LEU A 42 -5.15 -5.10 0.07
CA LEU A 42 -5.18 -5.18 -1.40
C LEU A 42 -6.36 -4.42 -2.04
N ASP A 43 -7.53 -4.48 -1.39
CA ASP A 43 -8.78 -3.95 -1.92
C ASP A 43 -9.17 -2.59 -1.32
N ASN A 44 -8.32 -2.03 -0.46
CA ASN A 44 -8.52 -0.68 0.07
C ASN A 44 -8.36 0.36 -1.04
N ILE A 45 -9.10 1.46 -0.91
CA ILE A 45 -8.99 2.61 -1.82
C ILE A 45 -7.80 3.47 -1.37
N LEU A 46 -6.89 3.72 -2.30
CA LEU A 46 -5.75 4.59 -2.10
C LEU A 46 -6.12 6.02 -2.48
N GLU A 47 -5.65 6.96 -1.68
CA GLU A 47 -5.61 8.38 -2.02
C GLU A 47 -4.46 8.66 -2.99
N CYS A 48 -3.25 8.25 -2.60
CA CYS A 48 -2.05 8.40 -3.41
C CYS A 48 -0.99 7.35 -3.04
N PHE A 49 0.09 7.33 -3.82
CA PHE A 49 1.28 6.55 -3.53
C PHE A 49 2.52 7.32 -3.97
N THR A 50 3.66 7.09 -3.31
CA THR A 50 4.93 7.77 -3.57
C THR A 50 6.09 6.78 -3.50
N TRP A 51 6.96 6.81 -4.51
CA TRP A 51 8.27 6.18 -4.44
C TRP A 51 9.25 7.14 -3.76
N GLN A 52 9.99 6.63 -2.78
CA GLN A 52 11.12 7.33 -2.18
C GLN A 52 12.43 6.59 -2.51
N ASP A 53 13.55 7.12 -2.06
CA ASP A 53 14.86 6.47 -2.22
C ASP A 53 14.87 5.09 -1.52
N ASN A 54 15.83 4.23 -1.88
CA ASN A 54 16.07 2.92 -1.25
C ASN A 54 14.93 1.88 -1.38
N GLU A 55 14.24 1.82 -2.53
CA GLU A 55 13.18 0.83 -2.79
C GLU A 55 11.96 0.97 -1.87
N GLU A 56 11.79 2.12 -1.22
CA GLU A 56 10.65 2.38 -0.32
C GLU A 56 9.43 2.88 -1.12
N PHE A 57 8.31 2.18 -0.97
CA PHE A 57 7.05 2.49 -1.62
C PHE A 57 5.95 2.83 -0.61
N PHE A 58 5.59 4.11 -0.53
CA PHE A 58 4.58 4.60 0.40
C PHE A 58 3.20 4.62 -0.25
N ILE A 59 2.21 4.12 0.49
CA ILE A 59 0.79 4.10 0.11
C ILE A 59 0.00 4.84 1.17
N ASP A 60 -0.76 5.82 0.74
CA ASP A 60 -1.67 6.57 1.61
C ASP A 60 -3.11 6.14 1.30
N LEU A 61 -3.78 5.60 2.33
CA LEU A 61 -5.17 5.16 2.20
C LEU A 61 -6.12 6.35 2.20
N ASN A 62 -7.24 6.22 1.49
CA ASN A 62 -8.31 7.20 1.54
C ASN A 62 -9.14 7.02 2.83
N LYS A 63 -9.63 8.14 3.40
CA LYS A 63 -10.49 8.19 4.60
C LYS A 63 -11.76 7.33 4.49
N GLU A 64 -12.24 7.05 3.29
CA GLU A 64 -13.46 6.27 3.06
C GLU A 64 -13.20 4.75 2.88
N GLY A 65 -11.94 4.31 3.06
CA GLY A 65 -11.46 2.98 2.69
C GLY A 65 -11.84 1.79 3.57
N LYS A 66 -12.87 1.88 4.42
CA LYS A 66 -13.49 0.68 5.01
C LYS A 66 -14.76 0.34 4.22
N ASN A 67 -14.60 -0.54 3.22
CA ASN A 67 -15.75 -1.33 2.77
C ASN A 67 -16.11 -2.26 3.91
N GLU A 68 -17.05 -1.83 4.76
CA GLU A 68 -17.77 -2.73 5.65
C GLU A 68 -18.60 -3.67 4.76
N GLY A 69 -18.09 -4.88 4.55
CA GLY A 69 -18.77 -6.00 3.90
C GLY A 69 -19.04 -7.11 4.89
#